data_AF-A0A1M6UKB4-F1
#
_entry.id   AF-A0A1M6UKB4-F1
#
_cell.length_a   1.000
_cell.length_b   1.000
_cell.length_c   1.000
_cell.angle_alpha   90.00
_cell.angle_beta   90.00
_cell.angle_gamma   90.00
#
_symmetry.space_group_name_H-M   'P 1'
#
loop_
_entity.id
_entity.type
_entity.pdbx_description
1 polymer ?
#
loop_
_entity_poly.entity_id
_entity_poly.type
_entity_poly.pdbx_seq_one_letter_code
_entity_poly.pdbx_strand_id
1 'polypeptide(L)' 'MATKKQKEYAANFLKENLDVKAIFLNPKKSEFFTDEDFANNSIDKDREGKPNCKIETFKQNEKIDTAGDDEITNQ' A
#
# COMPACT_ATOMS: atom_id res chain seq x y z
N MET A 1 5.07 -0.38 -5.84
CA MET A 1 4.88 1.06 -5.62
C MET A 1 3.41 1.34 -5.79
N ALA A 2 2.83 2.05 -4.83
CA ALA A 2 1.43 2.39 -4.81
C ALA A 2 1.15 3.43 -5.89
N THR A 3 0.10 3.19 -6.67
CA THR A 3 -0.44 4.15 -7.62
C THR A 3 -1.06 5.34 -6.89
N LYS A 4 -1.24 6.47 -7.59
CA LYS A 4 -1.91 7.65 -7.04
C LYS A 4 -3.28 7.32 -6.42
N LYS A 5 -4.11 6.53 -7.13
CA LYS A 5 -5.44 6.11 -6.64
C LYS A 5 -5.37 5.29 -5.35
N GLN A 6 -4.36 4.43 -5.21
CA GLN A 6 -4.14 3.65 -4.00
C GLN A 6 -3.73 4.55 -2.81
N LYS A 7 -2.85 5.53 -3.06
CA LYS A 7 -2.47 6.52 -2.04
C LYS A 7 -3.66 7.39 -1.61
N GLU A 8 -4.49 7.83 -2.57
CA GLU A 8 -5.72 8.58 -2.31
C GLU A 8 -6.73 7.77 -1.49
N TYR A 9 -6.92 6.49 -1.83
CA TYR A 9 -7.76 5.59 -1.05
C TYR A 9 -7.24 5.44 0.38
N ALA A 10 -5.95 5.18 0.56
CA ALA A 10 -5.34 5.05 1.89
C ALA A 10 -5.52 6.32 2.74
N ALA A 11 -5.32 7.50 2.14
CA ALA A 11 -5.50 8.78 2.81
C ALA A 11 -6.96 9.02 3.24
N ASN A 12 -7.92 8.74 2.36
CA ASN A 12 -9.35 8.88 2.68
C ASN A 12 -9.78 7.87 3.75
N PHE A 13 -9.35 6.62 3.65
CA PHE A 13 -9.67 5.58 4.62
C PHE A 13 -9.19 5.94 6.03
N LEU A 14 -7.93 6.37 6.17
CA LEU A 14 -7.36 6.76 7.47
C LEU A 14 -7.98 8.04 8.04
N LYS A 15 -8.51 8.93 7.18
CA LYS A 15 -9.25 10.12 7.60
C LYS A 15 -10.64 9.75 8.16
N GLU A 16 -11.29 8.74 7.57
CA GLU A 16 -12.62 8.29 7.97
C GLU A 16 -12.60 7.31 9.16
N ASN A 17 -11.52 6.54 9.31
CA ASN A 17 -11.37 5.50 10.34
C ASN A 17 -10.26 5.90 11.31
N LEU A 18 -10.58 6.79 12.25
CA LEU A 18 -9.59 7.40 13.13
C LEU A 18 -8.99 6.44 14.19
N ASP A 19 -9.58 5.27 14.35
CA ASP A 19 -9.09 4.17 15.20
C ASP A 19 -8.00 3.34 14.51
N VAL A 20 -7.93 3.39 13.18
CA VAL A 20 -6.92 2.69 12.38
C VAL A 20 -5.64 3.51 12.28
N LYS A 21 -4.60 3.08 12.99
CA LYS A 21 -3.31 3.79 13.03
C LYS A 21 -2.52 3.73 11.72
N ALA A 22 -2.67 2.64 10.98
CA ALA A 22 -1.99 2.40 9.71
C ALA A 22 -2.77 1.43 8.81
N ILE A 23 -2.57 1.56 7.51
CA ILE A 23 -3.05 0.64 6.49
C ILE A 23 -1.87 0.17 5.63
N PHE A 24 -1.89 -1.09 5.26
CA PHE A 24 -0.81 -1.82 4.61
C PHE A 24 -1.26 -2.27 3.22
N LEU A 25 -0.56 -1.86 2.17
CA LEU A 25 -0.87 -2.21 0.79
C LEU A 25 0.09 -3.30 0.30
N ASN A 26 -0.46 -4.37 -0.27
CA ASN A 26 0.27 -5.24 -1.17
C ASN A 26 0.20 -4.66 -2.60
N PRO A 27 1.28 -4.04 -3.13
CA PRO A 27 1.23 -3.34 -4.41
C PRO A 27 1.12 -4.27 -5.62
N LYS A 28 1.40 -5.57 -5.47
CA LYS A 28 1.27 -6.55 -6.56
C LYS A 28 -0.16 -7.05 -6.70
N LYS A 29 -0.88 -7.22 -5.58
CA LYS A 29 -2.29 -7.67 -5.55
C LYS A 29 -3.29 -6.52 -5.52
N SER A 30 -2.84 -5.29 -5.26
CA SER A 30 -3.70 -4.13 -5.04
C SER A 30 -4.68 -4.31 -3.88
N GLU A 31 -4.26 -5.07 -2.86
CA GLU A 31 -5.06 -5.36 -1.67
C GLU A 31 -4.55 -4.57 -0.46
N PHE A 32 -5.49 -4.05 0.33
CA PHE A 32 -5.21 -3.33 1.55
C PHE A 32 -5.54 -4.18 2.78
N PHE A 33 -4.74 -4.01 3.83
CA PHE A 33 -4.87 -4.70 5.10
C PHE A 33 -4.75 -3.68 6.24
N THR A 34 -5.42 -3.93 7.35
CA THR A 34 -5.25 -3.16 8.60
C THR A 34 -4.33 -3.87 9.61
N ASP A 35 -3.88 -5.08 9.26
CA ASP A 35 -2.97 -5.91 10.05
C ASP A 35 -1.67 -6.15 9.26
N GLU A 36 -0.54 -5.84 9.90
CA GLU A 36 0.79 -5.93 9.29
C GLU A 36 1.22 -7.38 9.03
N ASP A 37 0.93 -8.29 9.96
CA ASP A 37 1.31 -9.70 9.84
C ASP A 37 0.53 -10.35 8.69
N PHE A 38 -0.76 -10.01 8.57
CA PHE A 38 -1.58 -10.48 7.46
C PHE A 38 -1.11 -9.93 6.11
N ALA A 39 -0.76 -8.64 6.06
CA ALA A 39 -0.18 -8.03 4.87
C ALA A 39 1.11 -8.74 4.44
N ASN A 40 2.04 -8.98 5.37
CA ASN A 40 3.29 -9.67 5.08
C ASN A 40 3.08 -11.13 4.63
N ASN A 41 2.12 -11.84 5.21
CA ASN A 41 1.77 -13.20 4.79
C ASN A 41 1.07 -13.25 3.43
N SER A 42 0.53 -12.13 2.94
CA SER A 42 -0.09 -12.05 1.60
C SER A 42 0.92 -12.02 0.45
N ILE A 43 2.21 -11.79 0.74
CA ILE A 43 3.24 -11.62 -0.29
C ILE A 43 3.60 -12.98 -0.90
N ASP A 44 3.40 -13.10 -2.21
CA ASP A 44 3.85 -14.29 -2.93
C ASP A 44 5.38 -14.33 -2.97
N LYS A 45 5.91 -15.55 -2.90
CA LYS A 45 7.34 -15.79 -3.01
C LYS A 45 7.74 -15.99 -4.47
N ASP A 46 8.92 -15.51 -4.83
CA ASP A 46 9.53 -15.79 -6.11
C ASP A 46 10.03 -17.25 -6.21
N ARG A 47 10.67 -17.59 -7.33
CA ARG A 47 11.19 -18.95 -7.57
C ARG A 47 12.29 -19.37 -6.61
N GLU A 48 12.95 -18.43 -5.94
CA GLU A 48 13.97 -18.67 -4.92
C GLU A 48 13.39 -18.70 -3.50
N GLY A 49 12.07 -18.53 -3.36
CA GLY A 49 11.38 -18.50 -2.07
C GLY A 49 11.45 -17.15 -1.35
N LYS A 50 11.93 -16.08 -2.02
CA LYS A 50 12.03 -14.73 -1.45
C LYS A 50 10.75 -13.93 -1.72
N PRO A 51 10.34 -13.02 -0.82
CA PRO A 51 9.20 -12.13 -1.08
C PRO A 51 9.39 -11.33 -2.39
N ASN A 52 8.40 -11.35 -3.27
CA ASN A 52 8.51 -10.72 -4.59
C ASN A 52 8.13 -9.22 -4.62
N CYS A 53 7.70 -8.68 -3.48
CA CYS A 53 7.38 -7.28 -3.29
C CYS A 53 7.62 -6.87 -1.83
N LYS A 54 7.47 -5.58 -1.55
CA LYS A 54 7.43 -5.03 -0.19
C LYS A 54 6.06 -4.41 0.04
N ILE A 55 5.53 -4.58 1.25
CA ILE A 55 4.31 -3.90 1.69
C ILE A 55 4.58 -2.41 1.80
N GLU A 56 3.62 -1.61 1.32
CA GLU A 56 3.64 -0.17 1.47
C GLU A 56 2.74 0.22 2.64
N THR A 57 3.29 0.98 3.58
CA THR A 57 2.60 1.35 4.82
C THR A 57 2.22 2.82 4.77
N PHE A 58 0.96 3.12 5.07
CA PHE A 58 0.45 4.47 5.22
C PHE A 58 -0.05 4.66 6.65
N LYS A 59 0.38 5.72 7.33
CA LYS A 59 0.02 5.96 8.73
C LYS A 59 -0.86 7.20 8.87
N GLN A 60 -1.77 7.17 9.85
CA GLN A 60 -2.80 8.18 10.06
C GLN A 60 -2.26 9.60 10.29
N ASN A 61 -1.07 9.73 10.90
CA ASN A 61 -0.46 11.03 11.22
C ASN A 61 0.73 11.38 10.30
N GLU A 62 0.95 10.62 9.23
CA GLU A 62 2.01 10.89 8.27
C GLU A 62 1.41 11.51 7.00
N LYS A 63 2.13 12.47 6.41
CA LYS A 63 1.72 13.05 5.14
C LYS A 63 1.86 12.00 4.06
N ILE A 64 0.72 11.47 3.59
CA ILE A 64 0.69 10.57 2.43
C ILE A 64 0.83 11.46 1.19
N ASP A 65 1.97 11.32 0.51
CA ASP A 65 2.21 12.08 -0.71
C ASP A 65 1.39 11.52 -1.86
N THR A 66 0.20 12.09 -2.06
CA THR A 66 -0.69 11.82 -3.19
C THR A 66 -0.26 12.55 -4.46
N ALA A 67 0.81 13.37 -4.40
CA ALA A 67 1.37 14.07 -5.55
C ALA A 67 2.54 13.26 -6.15
N GLY A 68 2.26 12.44 -7.17
CA GLY A 68 3.26 11.80 -8.06
C GLY A 68 3.38 10.28 -7.91
N ASP A 69 3.55 9.47 -8.96
CA ASP A 69 3.85 9.67 -10.39
C ASP A 69 2.86 8.78 -11.16
N ASP A 70 1.97 9.34 -12.00
CA ASP A 70 1.44 8.55 -13.11
C ASP A 70 2.61 8.49 -14.10
N GLU A 71 3.40 7.40 -14.07
CA GLU A 71 4.29 7.09 -15.18
C GLU A 71 3.40 6.98 -16.43
N ILE A 72 3.31 8.07 -17.17
CA ILE A 72 2.88 8.06 -18.57
C ILE A 72 4.01 7.32 -19.31
N THR A 73 3.99 5.99 -19.30
CA THR A 73 4.64 5.22 -20.35
C THR A 73 3.87 5.49 -21.64
N ASN A 74 4.26 6.56 -22.32
CA ASN A 74 4.03 6.69 -23.75
C ASN A 74 4.76 5.52 -24.44
N GLN A 75 4.00 4.60 -25.02
CA GLN A 75 4.44 3.74 -26.11
C GLN A 75 3.37 3.71 -27.20
#